data_AF-A0A1E5A4K7-F1
#
_entry.id   AF-A0A1E5A4K7-F1
#
_cell.length_a   1.000
_cell.length_b   1.000
_cell.length_c   1.000
_cell.angle_alpha   90.00
_cell.angle_beta   90.00
_cell.angle_gamma   90.00
#
_symmetry.space_group_name_H-M   'P 1'
#
loop_
_entity.id
_entity.type
_entity.pdbx_description
1 polymer ?
#
loop_
_entity_poly.entity_id
_entity_poly.type
_entity_poly.pdbx_seq_one_letter_code
_entity_poly.pdbx_strand_id
1 'polypeptide(L)'
;MLLIGSVLAITIATQIDRKSNLVNKRQHQKLVPLSQIMLIHSISALSLFALLGYTLENFETNWSPSLIYTILYLTVFLSIGSYWCMFFLLRRISVTKVSALAYLSPPVTMAMAWLAFNETLTLQEWLGLGLAAIAVTIVYRFDVNPRNSRSGKLPASGFKVGQATR
;
A
#
# COMPACT_ATOMS: atom_id res chain seq x y z
N MET A 1 -13.73 17.26 -15.50
CA MET A 1 -12.67 17.36 -16.54
C MET A 1 -11.30 17.79 -16.00
N LEU A 2 -11.21 18.46 -14.84
CA LEU A 2 -9.93 18.91 -14.25
C LEU A 2 -9.07 17.79 -13.61
N LEU A 3 -9.70 16.78 -13.00
CA LEU A 3 -9.00 15.62 -12.44
C LEU A 3 -8.21 14.82 -13.49
N ILE A 4 -8.73 14.75 -14.72
CA ILE A 4 -8.10 14.01 -15.83
C ILE A 4 -6.78 14.68 -16.23
N GLY A 5 -6.71 16.01 -16.20
CA GLY A 5 -5.49 16.77 -16.52
C GLY A 5 -4.35 16.54 -15.52
N SER A 6 -4.66 16.47 -14.22
CA SER A 6 -3.66 16.21 -13.17
C SER A 6 -3.12 14.78 -13.25
N VAL A 7 -3.98 13.79 -13.49
CA VAL A 7 -3.59 12.38 -13.66
C VAL A 7 -2.72 12.20 -14.90
N LEU A 8 -3.04 12.87 -16.00
CA LEU A 8 -2.21 12.83 -17.21
C LEU A 8 -0.84 13.47 -16.97
N ALA A 9 -0.77 14.59 -16.24
CA ALA A 9 0.50 15.22 -15.89
C ALA A 9 1.40 14.31 -15.03
N ILE A 10 0.84 13.66 -14.00
CA ILE A 10 1.57 12.72 -13.13
C ILE A 10 2.03 11.49 -13.93
N THR A 11 1.18 10.99 -14.83
CA THR A 11 1.48 9.83 -15.67
C THR A 11 2.60 10.13 -16.67
N ILE A 12 2.55 11.30 -17.33
CA ILE A 12 3.57 11.74 -18.29
C ILE A 12 4.91 11.98 -17.58
N ALA A 13 4.90 12.65 -16.42
CA ALA A 13 6.10 12.86 -15.61
C ALA A 13 6.76 11.54 -15.21
N THR A 14 5.95 10.55 -14.81
CA THR A 14 6.45 9.22 -14.42
C THR A 14 6.99 8.43 -15.62
N GLN A 15 6.39 8.57 -16.80
CA GLN A 15 6.86 7.91 -18.02
C GLN A 15 8.19 8.50 -18.51
N ILE A 16 8.37 9.81 -18.40
CA ILE A 16 9.64 10.49 -18.73
C ILE A 16 10.73 10.08 -17.75
N ASP A 17 10.42 10.00 -16.45
CA ASP A 17 11.36 9.59 -15.40
C ASP A 17 11.75 8.09 -15.50
N ARG A 18 10.83 7.24 -15.95
CA ARG A 18 11.13 5.83 -16.29
C ARG A 18 11.99 5.72 -17.55
N LYS A 19 11.68 6.49 -18.60
CA LYS A 19 12.40 6.41 -19.88
C LYS A 19 13.82 6.98 -19.75
N SER A 20 14.00 8.07 -19.00
CA SER A 20 15.32 8.63 -18.68
C SER A 20 16.16 7.65 -17.85
N ASN A 21 15.56 6.96 -16.86
CA ASN A 21 16.24 5.92 -16.09
C ASN A 21 16.61 4.68 -16.91
N LEU A 22 15.81 4.31 -17.92
CA LEU A 22 16.09 3.17 -18.80
C LEU A 22 17.14 3.48 -19.88
N VAL A 23 17.18 4.71 -20.39
CA VAL A 23 18.23 5.18 -21.31
C VAL A 23 19.56 5.37 -20.57
N ASN A 24 19.51 5.82 -19.32
CA ASN A 24 20.69 5.98 -18.46
C ASN A 24 21.23 4.65 -17.87
N LYS A 25 20.58 3.52 -18.17
CA LYS A 25 20.95 2.17 -17.67
C LYS A 25 22.22 1.58 -18.30
N ARG A 26 22.84 2.28 -19.27
CA ARG A 26 24.12 1.88 -19.90
C ARG A 26 25.36 2.51 -19.26
N GLN A 27 25.21 3.54 -18.42
CA GLN A 27 26.30 4.11 -17.63
C GLN A 27 26.10 3.78 -16.16
N HIS A 28 27.01 2.98 -15.63
CA HIS A 28 27.09 2.58 -14.23
C HIS A 28 27.03 3.76 -13.23
N GLN A 29 25.86 4.23 -12.76
CA GLN A 29 25.68 4.70 -11.37
C GLN A 29 24.27 5.19 -11.00
N LYS A 30 24.00 5.02 -9.70
CA LYS A 30 22.93 5.59 -8.86
C LYS A 30 21.50 5.24 -9.29
N LEU A 31 20.96 4.22 -8.61
CA LEU A 31 19.52 4.15 -8.29
C LEU A 31 19.09 5.58 -7.93
N VAL A 32 18.10 6.14 -8.65
CA VAL A 32 17.55 7.46 -8.32
C VAL A 32 17.33 7.52 -6.80
N PRO A 33 17.94 8.47 -6.09
CA PRO A 33 17.83 8.52 -4.64
C PRO A 33 16.36 8.52 -4.26
N LEU A 34 15.97 7.65 -3.32
CA LEU A 34 14.57 7.46 -2.86
C LEU A 34 13.88 8.79 -2.54
N SER A 35 14.65 9.80 -2.13
CA SER A 35 14.19 11.17 -1.89
C SER A 35 13.55 11.82 -3.12
N GLN A 36 14.06 11.60 -4.34
CA GLN A 36 13.49 12.15 -5.57
C GLN A 36 12.09 11.59 -5.84
N ILE A 37 11.89 10.29 -5.63
CA ILE A 37 10.58 9.65 -5.83
C ILE A 37 9.56 10.18 -4.82
N MET A 38 9.95 10.30 -3.55
CA MET A 38 9.07 10.83 -2.50
C MET A 38 8.72 12.30 -2.74
N LEU A 39 9.68 13.10 -3.20
CA LEU A 39 9.46 14.51 -3.54
C LEU A 39 8.46 14.66 -4.69
N ILE A 40 8.60 13.89 -5.76
CA ILE A 40 7.67 13.93 -6.91
C ILE A 40 6.25 13.55 -6.46
N HIS A 41 6.09 12.52 -5.62
CA HIS A 41 4.77 12.14 -5.09
C HIS A 41 4.16 13.24 -4.22
N SER A 42 4.93 13.82 -3.29
CA SER A 42 4.45 14.88 -2.41
C SER A 42 4.04 16.13 -3.18
N ILE A 43 4.82 16.54 -4.17
CA ILE A 43 4.50 17.69 -5.04
C ILE A 43 3.24 17.40 -5.88
N SER A 44 3.11 16.18 -6.40
CA SER A 44 1.95 15.75 -7.17
C SER A 44 0.67 15.75 -6.31
N ALA A 45 0.74 15.19 -5.10
CA ALA A 45 -0.38 15.17 -4.16
C ALA A 45 -0.78 16.60 -3.76
N LEU A 46 0.18 17.45 -3.42
CA LEU A 46 -0.07 18.85 -3.05
C LEU A 46 -0.78 19.60 -4.17
N SER A 47 -0.28 19.49 -5.41
CA SER A 47 -0.87 20.15 -6.57
C SER A 47 -2.31 19.69 -6.82
N LEU A 48 -2.56 18.38 -6.73
CA LEU A 48 -3.89 17.80 -6.93
C LEU A 48 -4.87 18.23 -5.83
N PHE A 49 -4.48 18.16 -4.56
CA PHE A 49 -5.33 18.60 -3.44
C PHE A 49 -5.56 20.12 -3.44
N ALA A 50 -4.56 20.94 -3.76
CA ALA A 50 -4.72 22.39 -3.85
C ALA A 50 -5.71 22.80 -4.95
N LEU A 51 -5.65 22.14 -6.12
CA LEU A 51 -6.58 22.38 -7.21
C LEU A 51 -8.01 21.94 -6.86
N LEU A 52 -8.16 20.78 -6.20
CA LEU A 52 -9.46 20.32 -5.73
C LEU A 52 -10.05 21.25 -4.67
N GLY A 53 -9.24 21.71 -3.70
CA GLY A 53 -9.68 22.66 -2.67
C GLY A 53 -10.16 23.99 -3.26
N TYR A 54 -9.44 24.51 -4.27
CA TYR A 54 -9.84 25.72 -4.98
C TYR A 54 -11.18 25.53 -5.71
N THR A 55 -11.36 24.41 -6.41
CA THR A 55 -12.55 24.20 -7.26
C THR A 55 -13.80 23.76 -6.52
N LEU A 56 -13.67 23.12 -5.35
CA LEU A 56 -14.81 22.64 -4.57
C LEU A 56 -15.31 23.67 -3.56
N GLU A 57 -14.41 24.35 -2.86
CA GLU A 57 -14.77 25.19 -1.70
C GLU A 57 -14.15 26.60 -1.71
N ASN A 58 -13.47 27.02 -2.80
CA ASN A 58 -12.82 28.34 -2.93
C ASN A 58 -11.91 28.75 -1.74
N PHE A 59 -11.48 27.78 -0.92
CA PHE A 59 -10.81 27.99 0.37
C PHE A 59 -11.62 28.79 1.41
N GLU A 60 -12.94 28.89 1.28
CA GLU A 60 -13.80 29.46 2.31
C GLU A 60 -14.10 28.43 3.40
N THR A 61 -13.08 28.08 4.19
CA THR A 61 -13.24 27.20 5.34
C THR A 61 -13.56 28.03 6.58
N ASN A 62 -14.75 27.80 7.17
CA ASN A 62 -15.05 28.34 8.48
C ASN A 62 -14.25 27.57 9.55
N TRP A 63 -13.18 28.19 10.05
CA TRP A 63 -12.28 27.63 11.05
C TRP A 63 -12.97 27.51 12.42
N SER A 64 -13.79 26.45 12.56
CA SER A 64 -14.40 26.07 13.83
C SER A 64 -13.43 25.22 14.66
N PRO A 65 -13.40 25.38 16.00
CA PRO A 65 -12.66 24.49 16.89
C PRO A 65 -12.97 23.00 16.64
N SER A 66 -14.22 22.67 16.31
CA SER A 66 -14.63 21.29 16.00
C SER A 66 -13.92 20.72 14.78
N LEU A 67 -13.68 21.53 13.75
CA LEU A 67 -12.97 21.13 12.53
C LEU A 67 -11.49 20.86 12.83
N ILE A 68 -10.87 21.73 13.63
CA ILE A 68 -9.48 21.56 14.06
C ILE A 68 -9.31 20.26 14.86
N TYR A 69 -10.20 19.99 15.83
CA TYR A 69 -10.18 18.74 16.59
C TYR A 69 -10.34 17.51 15.70
N THR A 70 -11.23 17.59 14.70
CA THR A 70 -11.46 16.48 13.75
C THR A 70 -10.21 16.22 12.91
N ILE A 71 -9.61 17.24 12.32
CA ILE A 71 -8.37 17.11 11.53
C ILE A 71 -7.24 16.55 12.40
N LEU A 72 -7.08 17.07 13.61
CA LEU A 72 -6.03 16.62 14.53
C LEU A 72 -6.24 15.17 14.95
N TYR A 73 -7.48 14.77 15.23
CA TYR A 73 -7.83 13.39 15.57
C TYR A 73 -7.56 12.43 14.40
N LEU A 74 -8.06 12.74 13.19
CA LEU A 74 -7.86 11.89 12.02
C LEU A 74 -6.40 11.83 11.57
N THR A 75 -5.64 12.90 11.76
CA THR A 75 -4.24 12.94 11.32
C THR A 75 -3.31 12.32 12.36
N VAL A 76 -3.42 12.71 13.63
CA VAL A 76 -2.48 12.28 14.67
C VAL A 76 -2.91 10.93 15.26
N PHE A 77 -4.13 10.87 15.80
CA PHE A 77 -4.59 9.70 16.54
C PHE A 77 -4.75 8.48 15.62
N LEU A 78 -5.39 8.68 14.46
CA LEU A 78 -5.58 7.63 13.46
C LEU A 78 -4.25 7.16 12.85
N SER A 79 -3.30 8.07 12.55
CA SER A 79 -1.99 7.66 12.02
C SER A 79 -1.18 6.89 13.04
N ILE A 80 -1.08 7.39 14.28
CA ILE A 80 -0.35 6.69 15.35
C ILE A 80 -0.98 5.31 15.58
N GLY A 81 -2.30 5.23 15.67
CA GLY A 81 -3.02 3.97 15.81
C GLY A 81 -2.77 3.01 14.65
N SER A 82 -2.79 3.51 13.41
CA SER A 82 -2.55 2.72 12.20
C SER A 82 -1.11 2.18 12.15
N TYR A 83 -0.10 3.03 12.34
CA TYR A 83 1.30 2.58 12.36
C TYR A 83 1.58 1.64 13.51
N TRP A 84 1.02 1.89 14.70
CA TRP A 84 1.16 0.99 15.83
C TRP A 84 0.53 -0.37 15.50
N CYS A 85 -0.69 -0.40 14.99
CA CYS A 85 -1.34 -1.64 14.55
C CYS A 85 -0.50 -2.38 13.52
N MET A 86 0.03 -1.67 12.51
CA MET A 86 0.94 -2.22 11.51
C MET A 86 2.17 -2.87 12.15
N PHE A 87 2.91 -2.14 13.00
CA PHE A 87 4.10 -2.68 13.67
C PHE A 87 3.76 -3.83 14.61
N PHE A 88 2.62 -3.78 15.29
CA PHE A 88 2.14 -4.85 16.15
C PHE A 88 1.85 -6.12 15.35
N LEU A 89 1.18 -5.99 14.20
CA LEU A 89 0.91 -7.10 13.29
C LEU A 89 2.20 -7.68 12.71
N LEU A 90 3.14 -6.84 12.26
CA LEU A 90 4.42 -7.29 11.72
C LEU A 90 5.24 -8.09 12.72
N ARG A 91 5.07 -7.85 14.03
CA ARG A 91 5.73 -8.64 15.09
C ARG A 91 5.08 -10.01 15.33
N ARG A 92 3.82 -10.21 14.91
CA ARG A 92 3.03 -11.42 15.20
C ARG A 92 2.84 -12.32 13.97
N ILE A 93 2.78 -11.77 12.77
CA ILE A 93 2.45 -12.49 11.53
C ILE A 93 3.37 -12.09 10.36
N SER A 94 3.46 -12.95 9.34
CA SER A 94 4.27 -12.67 8.14
C SER A 94 3.68 -11.54 7.30
N VAL A 95 4.53 -10.83 6.55
CA VAL A 95 4.15 -9.69 5.69
C VAL A 95 2.99 -10.02 4.75
N THR A 96 2.96 -11.25 4.22
CA THR A 96 1.86 -11.74 3.36
C THR A 96 0.51 -11.75 4.07
N LYS A 97 0.47 -12.15 5.35
CA LYS A 97 -0.77 -12.18 6.14
C LYS A 97 -1.23 -10.75 6.49
N VAL A 98 -0.30 -9.82 6.70
CA VAL A 98 -0.63 -8.39 6.94
C VAL A 98 -1.32 -7.79 5.71
N SER A 99 -0.80 -8.03 4.50
CA SER A 99 -1.44 -7.57 3.26
C SER A 99 -2.81 -8.21 3.05
N ALA A 100 -2.98 -9.49 3.39
CA ALA A 100 -4.27 -10.15 3.35
C ALA A 100 -5.30 -9.53 4.31
N LEU A 101 -4.87 -9.09 5.49
CA LEU A 101 -5.72 -8.35 6.42
C LEU A 101 -6.18 -7.00 5.85
N ALA A 102 -5.35 -6.34 5.05
CA ALA A 102 -5.74 -5.09 4.38
C ALA A 102 -6.89 -5.30 3.38
N TYR A 103 -6.96 -6.48 2.72
CA TYR A 103 -8.12 -6.85 1.88
C TYR A 103 -9.39 -7.09 2.70
N LEU A 104 -9.29 -7.21 4.02
CA LEU A 104 -10.43 -7.29 4.92
C LEU A 104 -10.97 -5.94 5.37
N SER A 105 -10.33 -4.84 4.97
CA SER A 105 -10.82 -3.50 5.31
C SER A 105 -12.25 -3.22 4.82
N PRO A 106 -12.63 -3.48 3.55
CA PRO A 106 -14.01 -3.27 3.08
C PRO A 106 -15.10 -4.02 3.89
N PRO A 107 -14.98 -5.33 4.15
CA PRO A 107 -16.00 -6.07 4.91
C PRO A 107 -16.04 -5.70 6.39
N VAL A 108 -14.90 -5.37 7.01
CA VAL A 108 -14.88 -4.83 8.39
C VAL A 108 -15.57 -3.47 8.44
N THR A 109 -15.32 -2.62 7.44
CA THR A 109 -15.98 -1.30 7.32
C THR A 109 -17.48 -1.46 7.16
N MET A 110 -17.93 -2.42 6.34
CA MET A 110 -19.34 -2.71 6.12
C MET A 110 -20.02 -3.25 7.38
N ALA A 111 -19.36 -4.14 8.12
CA ALA A 111 -19.85 -4.61 9.42
C ALA A 111 -19.92 -3.49 10.47
N MET A 112 -18.93 -2.59 10.50
CA MET A 112 -18.95 -1.40 11.34
C MET A 112 -20.07 -0.44 10.97
N ALA A 113 -20.32 -0.22 9.67
CA ALA A 113 -21.41 0.63 9.20
C ALA A 113 -22.79 0.05 9.61
N TRP A 114 -22.97 -1.26 9.45
CA TRP A 114 -24.17 -1.97 9.92
C TRP A 114 -24.40 -1.78 11.43
N LEU A 115 -23.35 -1.91 12.24
CA LEU A 115 -23.44 -1.74 13.70
C LEU A 115 -23.66 -0.28 14.12
N ALA A 116 -22.98 0.67 13.47
CA ALA A 116 -22.98 2.08 13.87
C ALA A 116 -24.23 2.84 13.40
N PHE A 117 -24.73 2.53 12.20
CA PHE A 117 -25.87 3.21 11.59
C PHE A 117 -27.15 2.37 11.62
N ASN A 118 -27.06 1.10 12.02
CA ASN A 118 -28.20 0.16 12.12
C ASN A 118 -28.99 0.05 10.81
N GLU A 119 -28.33 0.30 9.66
CA GLU A 119 -28.91 0.26 8.33
C GLU A 119 -29.18 -1.18 7.88
N THR A 120 -30.24 -1.40 7.09
CA THR A 120 -30.56 -2.74 6.58
C THR A 120 -29.62 -3.09 5.43
N LEU A 121 -28.68 -4.00 5.68
CA LEU A 121 -27.80 -4.52 4.65
C LEU A 121 -28.60 -5.27 3.57
N THR A 122 -28.41 -4.86 2.33
CA THR A 122 -28.92 -5.52 1.13
C THR A 122 -28.30 -6.91 0.95
N LEU A 123 -28.95 -7.75 0.14
CA LEU A 123 -28.48 -9.12 -0.12
C LEU A 123 -27.06 -9.14 -0.73
N GLN A 124 -26.70 -8.11 -1.49
CA GLN A 124 -25.41 -7.97 -2.15
C GLN A 124 -24.28 -7.68 -1.14
N GLU A 125 -24.57 -6.92 -0.09
CA GLU A 125 -23.65 -6.66 1.03
C GLU A 125 -23.43 -7.92 1.87
N TRP A 126 -24.49 -8.69 2.12
CA TRP A 126 -24.36 -9.99 2.78
C TRP A 126 -23.47 -10.97 2.01
N LEU A 127 -23.59 -11.01 0.67
CA LEU A 127 -22.70 -11.81 -0.18
C LEU A 127 -21.25 -11.32 -0.10
N GLY A 128 -21.03 -10.00 -0.11
CA GLY A 128 -19.71 -9.40 0.06
C GLY A 128 -19.07 -9.74 1.40
N LEU A 129 -19.86 -9.71 2.48
CA LEU A 129 -19.43 -10.10 3.83
C LEU A 129 -19.05 -11.58 3.90
N GLY A 130 -19.89 -12.46 3.30
CA GLY A 130 -19.64 -13.90 3.26
C GLY A 130 -18.37 -14.24 2.49
N LEU A 131 -18.18 -13.64 1.31
CA LEU A 131 -16.99 -13.86 0.49
C LEU A 131 -15.71 -13.43 1.20
N ALA A 132 -15.76 -12.30 1.90
CA ALA A 132 -14.67 -11.81 2.73
C ALA A 132 -14.31 -12.75 3.89
N ALA A 133 -15.32 -13.25 4.62
CA ALA A 133 -15.10 -14.20 5.71
C ALA A 133 -14.42 -15.49 5.21
N ILE A 134 -14.82 -15.97 4.03
CA ILE A 134 -14.18 -17.11 3.36
C ILE A 134 -12.73 -16.78 3.01
N ALA A 135 -12.46 -15.61 2.41
CA ALA A 135 -11.11 -15.19 2.03
C ALA A 135 -10.13 -15.18 3.21
N VAL A 136 -10.53 -14.65 4.38
CA VAL A 136 -9.70 -14.66 5.60
C VAL A 136 -9.44 -16.07 6.08
N THR A 137 -10.48 -16.89 6.11
CA THR A 137 -10.38 -18.27 6.60
C THR A 137 -9.39 -19.06 5.75
N ILE A 138 -9.40 -18.85 4.43
CA ILE A 138 -8.43 -19.43 3.51
C ILE A 138 -7.02 -18.92 3.84
N VAL A 139 -6.79 -17.60 3.86
CA VAL A 139 -5.45 -17.01 4.11
C VAL A 139 -4.84 -17.49 5.44
N TYR A 140 -5.64 -17.56 6.51
CA TYR A 140 -5.15 -18.00 7.81
C TYR A 140 -4.85 -19.50 7.86
N ARG A 141 -5.58 -20.32 7.10
CA ARG A 141 -5.35 -21.77 7.01
C ARG A 141 -4.18 -22.12 6.10
N PHE A 142 -3.96 -21.36 5.03
CA PHE A 142 -2.77 -21.47 4.20
C PHE A 142 -1.62 -20.73 4.86
N ASP A 143 -1.09 -21.29 5.94
CA ASP A 143 0.22 -20.90 6.44
C ASP A 143 1.22 -21.13 5.31
N VAL A 144 1.64 -20.04 4.66
CA VAL A 144 2.69 -20.05 3.64
C VAL A 144 3.98 -20.42 4.36
N ASN A 145 4.18 -21.72 4.58
CA ASN A 145 5.36 -22.29 5.22
C ASN A 145 6.53 -22.19 4.24
N PRO A 146 7.45 -21.21 4.39
CA PRO A 146 8.52 -20.99 3.42
C PRO A 146 9.64 -22.02 3.57
N ARG A 147 9.53 -22.95 4.53
CA ARG A 147 10.60 -23.90 4.88
C ARG A 147 10.75 -25.07 3.91
N ASN A 148 9.84 -25.28 2.95
CA ASN A 148 9.91 -26.45 2.05
C ASN A 148 10.68 -26.22 0.73
N SER A 149 11.04 -24.99 0.37
CA SER A 149 11.75 -24.71 -0.90
C SER A 149 13.29 -24.75 -0.81
N ARG A 150 13.87 -25.11 0.35
CA ARG A 150 15.34 -25.32 0.50
C ARG A 150 15.73 -26.77 0.78
N SER A 151 14.82 -27.72 0.66
CA SER A 151 15.13 -29.16 0.73
C SER A 151 15.10 -29.79 -0.68
N GLY A 152 15.75 -29.12 -1.63
CA GLY A 152 15.76 -29.49 -3.03
C GLY A 152 17.14 -29.27 -3.62
N LYS A 153 18.08 -30.14 -3.28
CA LYS A 153 19.33 -30.43 -4.01
C LYS A 153 20.24 -29.21 -4.29
N LEU A 154 21.17 -28.96 -3.38
CA LEU A 154 22.54 -28.64 -3.84
C LEU A 154 23.18 -29.99 -4.17
N PRO A 155 23.38 -30.37 -5.44
CA PRO A 155 24.33 -31.43 -5.73
C PRO A 155 25.67 -30.97 -5.18
N ALA A 156 26.20 -31.71 -4.21
CA ALA A 156 27.62 -31.68 -3.89
C ALA A 156 28.36 -32.26 -5.11
N SER A 157 28.41 -31.50 -6.21
CA SER A 157 29.27 -31.80 -7.34
C SER A 157 30.68 -31.52 -6.87
N GLY A 158 31.37 -32.63 -6.58
CA GLY A 158 32.76 -32.63 -6.18
C GLY A 158 33.62 -31.80 -7.13
N PHE A 159 34.14 -30.70 -6.60
CA PHE A 159 35.33 -30.09 -7.14
C PHE A 159 36.52 -30.96 -6.71
N LYS A 160 36.70 -32.10 -7.40
CA LYS A 160 37.99 -32.80 -7.40
C LYS A 160 38.96 -31.93 -8.18
N VAL A 161 39.82 -31.23 -7.47
CA VAL A 161 41.08 -30.70 -8.01
C VAL A 161 41.92 -31.92 -8.37
N GLY A 162 41.80 -32.39 -9.62
CA GLY A 162 42.84 -33.19 -10.26
C GLY A 162 44.11 -32.35 -10.28
N GLN A 163 45.22 -32.85 -9.74
CA GLN A 163 46.08 -33.78 -10.49
C GLN A 163 46.27 -33.33 -11.94
N ALA A 164 47.17 -32.36 -12.11
CA ALA A 164 48.06 -32.25 -13.25
C ALA A 164 49.44 -31.94 -12.65
N THR A 165 50.23 -32.95 -12.34
CA THR A 165 51.24 -33.57 -13.22
C THR A 165 52.43 -32.65 -13.52
N ARG A 166 53.54 -33.03 -12.87
CA ARG A 166 54.95 -32.94 -13.29
C ARG A 166 55.62 -31.58 -13.36
#